data_AF-A0A3B1A403-F1
#
_entry.id   AF-A0A3B1A403-F1
#
_cell.length_a   1.000
_cell.length_b   1.000
_cell.length_c   1.000
_cell.angle_alpha   90.00
_cell.angle_beta   90.00
_cell.angle_gamma   90.00
#
_symmetry.space_group_name_H-M   'P 1'
#
loop_
_entity.id
_entity.type
_entity.pdbx_description
1 polymer ?
#
loop_
_entity_poly.entity_id
_entity_poly.type
_entity_poly.pdbx_seq_one_letter_code
_entity_poly.pdbx_strand_id
1 'polypeptide(L)'
;MDFLEQYMQRSQEIIGERTPEEEKYDNEVVNFLKKYGKIRKALNKANKKYPEEALEYNDQNIADLESRYSYLMEHREIVKKMGH
;
A
#
# COMPACT_ATOMS: atom_id res chain seq x y z
N MET A 1 -24.81 1.97 11.67
CA MET A 1 -23.59 2.03 10.84
C MET A 1 -23.33 0.64 10.34
N ASP A 2 -23.32 0.49 9.02
CA ASP A 2 -22.96 -0.76 8.38
C ASP A 2 -21.50 -1.07 8.75
N PHE A 3 -21.17 -2.33 9.06
CA PHE A 3 -19.80 -2.74 9.42
C PHE A 3 -18.79 -2.33 8.34
N LEU A 4 -19.26 -2.29 7.08
CA LEU A 4 -18.50 -1.83 5.93
C LEU A 4 -18.10 -0.36 6.04
N GLU A 5 -19.04 0.52 6.37
CA GLU A 5 -18.78 1.96 6.50
C GLU A 5 -17.77 2.23 7.62
N GLN A 6 -17.90 1.53 8.76
CA GLN A 6 -16.97 1.67 9.87
C GLN A 6 -15.56 1.17 9.52
N TYR A 7 -15.45 0.08 8.75
CA TYR A 7 -14.17 -0.41 8.24
C TYR A 7 -13.52 0.54 7.24
N MET A 8 -14.31 1.11 6.31
CA MET A 8 -13.82 2.06 5.31
C MET A 8 -13.33 3.34 5.98
N GLN A 9 -14.10 3.89 6.91
CA GLN A 9 -13.71 5.08 7.67
C GLN A 9 -12.40 4.86 8.44
N ARG A 10 -12.29 3.74 9.17
CA ARG A 10 -11.09 3.40 9.92
C ARG A 10 -9.88 3.14 9.02
N SER A 11 -10.10 2.56 7.85
CA SER A 11 -9.04 2.34 6.86
C SER A 11 -8.54 3.66 6.29
N GLN A 12 -9.44 4.62 6.05
CA GLN A 12 -9.06 5.96 5.60
C GLN A 12 -8.27 6.72 6.67
N GLU A 13 -8.60 6.56 7.95
CA GLU A 13 -7.81 7.11 9.06
C GLU A 13 -6.40 6.51 9.13
N ILE A 14 -6.23 5.23 8.80
CA ILE A 14 -4.92 4.53 8.82
C ILE A 14 -4.07 4.86 7.59
N ILE A 15 -4.69 4.89 6.40
CA ILE A 15 -3.98 5.13 5.13
C ILE A 15 -3.70 6.63 4.92
N GLY A 16 -4.57 7.48 5.48
CA GLY A 16 -4.58 8.92 5.30
C GLY A 16 -5.16 9.33 3.94
N GLU A 17 -5.27 10.65 3.74
CA GLU A 17 -5.52 11.19 2.42
C GLU A 17 -4.28 11.01 1.54
N ARG A 18 -4.49 10.50 0.32
CA ARG A 18 -3.43 10.23 -0.66
C ARG A 18 -3.74 11.00 -1.92
N THR A 19 -2.71 11.56 -2.54
CA THR A 19 -2.84 12.10 -3.89
C THR A 19 -3.01 10.96 -4.90
N PRO A 20 -3.59 11.21 -6.09
CA PRO A 20 -3.71 10.19 -7.13
C PRO A 20 -2.34 9.69 -7.64
N GLU A 21 -1.25 10.40 -7.37
CA GLU A 21 0.12 9.97 -7.68
C GLU A 21 0.63 8.99 -6.62
N GLU A 22 0.42 9.29 -5.34
CA GLU A 22 0.71 8.38 -4.22
C GLU A 22 -0.07 7.08 -4.35
N GLU A 23 -1.34 7.14 -4.75
CA GLU A 23 -2.13 5.94 -5.00
C GLU A 23 -1.54 5.06 -6.11
N LYS A 24 -1.01 5.67 -7.18
CA LYS A 24 -0.35 4.93 -8.27
C LYS A 24 0.95 4.31 -7.78
N TYR A 25 1.72 5.03 -6.98
CA TYR A 25 2.93 4.50 -6.37
C TYR A 25 2.61 3.30 -5.45
N ASP A 26 1.66 3.47 -4.53
CA ASP A 26 1.22 2.41 -3.60
C ASP A 26 0.66 1.20 -4.36
N ASN A 27 -0.07 1.43 -5.47
CA ASN A 27 -0.51 0.39 -6.39
C ASN A 27 0.64 -0.46 -6.93
N GLU A 28 1.71 0.19 -7.31
CA GLU A 28 2.87 -0.47 -7.91
C GLU A 28 3.69 -1.21 -6.87
N VAL A 29 3.85 -0.63 -5.68
CA VAL A 29 4.48 -1.32 -4.54
C VAL A 29 3.70 -2.60 -4.21
N VAL A 30 2.37 -2.53 -4.05
CA VAL A 30 1.53 -3.70 -3.76
C VAL A 30 1.62 -4.75 -4.88
N ASN A 31 1.58 -4.34 -6.15
CA ASN A 31 1.73 -5.25 -7.29
C ASN A 31 3.09 -5.97 -7.28
N PHE A 32 4.17 -5.24 -7.03
CA PHE A 32 5.50 -5.84 -6.94
C PHE A 32 5.67 -6.68 -5.68
N LEU A 33 5.05 -6.30 -4.56
CA LEU A 33 5.04 -7.08 -3.33
C LEU A 33 4.35 -8.42 -3.56
N LYS A 34 3.17 -8.42 -4.20
CA LYS A 34 2.46 -9.65 -4.58
C LYS A 34 3.25 -10.53 -5.54
N LYS A 35 4.03 -9.92 -6.45
CA LYS A 35 4.84 -10.64 -7.44
C LYS A 35 6.14 -11.22 -6.89
N TYR A 36 6.82 -10.50 -6.00
CA TYR A 36 8.18 -10.83 -5.54
C TYR A 36 8.26 -11.32 -4.09
N GLY A 37 7.23 -11.06 -3.28
CA GLY A 37 7.18 -11.42 -1.85
C GLY A 37 8.27 -10.75 -0.99
N LYS A 38 8.94 -9.71 -1.51
CA LYS A 38 10.03 -9.00 -0.81
C LYS A 38 9.84 -7.50 -0.92
N ILE A 39 9.56 -6.83 0.19
CA ILE A 39 9.27 -5.39 0.23
C ILE A 39 10.41 -4.55 -0.36
N ARG A 40 11.67 -4.87 -0.06
CA ARG A 40 12.84 -4.15 -0.59
C ARG A 40 12.89 -4.17 -2.12
N LYS A 41 12.52 -5.32 -2.72
CA LYS A 41 12.46 -5.44 -4.18
C LYS A 41 11.26 -4.70 -4.76
N ALA A 42 10.14 -4.71 -4.05
CA ALA A 42 8.95 -3.98 -4.46
C ALA A 42 9.19 -2.47 -4.48
N LEU A 43 9.70 -1.92 -3.37
CA LEU A 43 10.06 -0.51 -3.23
C LEU A 43 11.11 -0.09 -4.26
N ASN A 44 12.20 -0.84 -4.44
CA ASN A 44 13.19 -0.50 -5.47
C ASN A 44 12.62 -0.44 -6.88
N LYS A 45 11.65 -1.31 -7.22
CA LYS A 45 11.01 -1.28 -8.53
C LYS A 45 10.01 -0.15 -8.66
N ALA A 46 9.23 0.11 -7.62
CA ALA A 46 8.33 1.25 -7.57
C ALA A 46 9.11 2.57 -7.68
N ASN A 47 10.16 2.76 -6.88
CA ASN A 47 11.07 3.91 -6.92
C ASN A 47 11.71 4.10 -8.30
N LYS A 48 12.08 3.00 -8.98
CA LYS A 48 12.64 3.08 -10.33
C LYS A 48 11.61 3.55 -11.37
N LYS A 49 10.33 3.24 -11.16
CA LYS A 49 9.24 3.58 -12.08
C LYS A 49 8.65 4.97 -11.77
N TYR A 50 8.65 5.36 -10.50
CA TYR A 50 8.16 6.63 -9.96
C TYR A 50 9.25 7.24 -9.07
N PRO A 51 10.25 7.91 -9.68
CA PRO A 51 11.34 8.52 -8.91
C PRO A 51 10.88 9.71 -8.07
N GLU A 52 9.79 10.39 -8.46
CA GLU A 52 9.24 11.56 -7.76
C GLU A 52 8.59 11.19 -6.41
N GLU A 53 8.00 10.00 -6.35
CA GLU A 53 7.29 9.44 -5.18
C GLU A 53 8.15 8.38 -4.45
N ALA A 54 9.44 8.35 -4.75
CA ALA A 54 10.33 7.29 -4.27
C ALA A 54 10.46 7.36 -2.73
N LEU A 55 9.96 6.32 -2.05
CA LEU A 55 10.14 6.19 -0.62
C LEU A 55 11.57 5.80 -0.28
N GLU A 56 12.20 6.59 0.57
CA GLU A 56 13.46 6.24 1.23
C GLU A 56 13.19 5.23 2.36
N TYR A 57 13.87 4.09 2.29
CA TYR A 57 13.79 3.05 3.31
C TYR A 57 15.17 2.68 3.83
N ASN A 58 15.23 2.29 5.09
CA ASN A 58 16.41 1.80 5.78
C ASN A 58 16.07 0.52 6.56
N ASP A 59 17.07 -0.17 7.11
CA ASP A 59 16.84 -1.42 7.85
C ASP A 59 15.94 -1.25 9.10
N GLN A 60 15.78 -0.01 9.60
CA GLN A 60 14.95 0.27 10.77
C GLN A 60 13.48 0.44 10.41
N ASN A 61 13.16 1.02 9.24
CA ASN A 61 11.79 1.33 8.82
C ASN A 61 11.21 0.30 7.83
N ILE A 62 12.04 -0.58 7.25
CA ILE A 62 11.60 -1.52 6.23
C ILE A 62 10.56 -2.51 6.73
N ALA A 63 10.60 -2.88 8.01
CA ALA A 63 9.62 -3.77 8.64
C ALA A 63 8.26 -3.07 8.85
N ASP A 64 8.28 -1.77 9.17
CA ASP A 64 7.08 -0.95 9.27
C ASP A 64 6.44 -0.77 7.88
N LEU A 65 7.25 -0.44 6.87
CA LEU A 65 6.81 -0.35 5.47
C LEU A 65 6.25 -1.68 4.98
N GLU A 66 6.87 -2.82 5.32
CA GLU A 66 6.34 -4.14 4.98
C GLU A 66 4.96 -4.37 5.59
N SER A 67 4.78 -4.04 6.87
CA SER A 67 3.50 -4.18 7.57
C SER A 67 2.43 -3.27 6.95
N ARG A 68 2.78 -2.02 6.65
CA ARG A 68 1.89 -1.05 6.01
C ARG A 68 1.46 -1.51 4.62
N TYR A 69 2.40 -1.94 3.77
CA TYR A 69 2.09 -2.40 2.42
C TYR A 69 1.38 -3.75 2.39
N SER A 70 1.61 -4.61 3.37
CA SER A 70 0.83 -5.84 3.56
C SER A 70 -0.61 -5.51 3.93
N TYR A 71 -0.83 -4.58 4.86
CA TYR A 71 -2.16 -4.08 5.19
C TYR A 71 -2.87 -3.48 3.96
N LEU A 72 -2.18 -2.63 3.18
CA LEU A 72 -2.74 -2.06 1.95
C LEU A 72 -3.14 -3.14 0.93
N MET A 73 -2.34 -4.19 0.80
CA MET A 73 -2.64 -5.33 -0.06
C MET A 73 -3.92 -6.04 0.39
N GLU A 74 -4.01 -6.41 1.67
CA GLU A 74 -5.18 -7.08 2.23
C GLU A 74 -6.43 -6.19 2.17
N HIS A 75 -6.29 -4.91 2.53
CA HIS A 75 -7.36 -3.92 2.46
C HIS A 75 -7.96 -3.86 1.05
N ARG A 76 -7.13 -3.84 0.01
CA ARG A 76 -7.60 -3.85 -1.38
C ARG A 76 -8.26 -5.14 -1.80
N GLU A 77 -7.79 -6.28 -1.32
CA GLU A 77 -8.44 -7.56 -1.59
C GLU A 77 -9.82 -7.63 -0.91
N ILE A 78 -9.94 -7.09 0.29
CA ILE A 78 -11.20 -6.93 1.03
C ILE A 78 -12.16 -6.01 0.26
N VAL A 79 -11.71 -4.80 -0.11
CA VAL A 79 -12.50 -3.83 -0.90
C VAL A 79 -12.96 -4.46 -2.23
N LYS A 80 -12.07 -5.15 -2.94
CA LYS A 80 -12.39 -5.81 -4.22
C LYS A 80 -13.44 -6.92 -4.06
N LYS A 81 -13.38 -7.68 -2.96
CA LYS A 81 -14.39 -8.72 -2.65
C LYS A 81 -15.75 -8.14 -2.27
N MET A 82 -15.77 -6.93 -1.71
CA MET A 82 -17.01 -6.26 -1.27
C MET A 82 -17.66 -5.40 -2.36
N GLY A 83 -16.91 -4.98 -3.38
CA GLY A 83 -17.41 -4.20 -4.53
C GLY A 83 -17.98 -5.05 -5.67
N HIS A 84 -18.54 -6.23 -5.40
CA HIS A 84 -19.08 -7.15 -6.41
C HIS A 84 -20.55 -7.47 -6.21
#